data_AF-A0A2E2CQZ7-F1
#
_entry.id   AF-A0A2E2CQZ7-F1
#
_cell.length_a   1.000
_cell.length_b   1.000
_cell.length_c   1.000
_cell.angle_alpha   90.00
_cell.angle_beta   90.00
_cell.angle_gamma   90.00
#
_symmetry.space_group_name_H-M   'P 1'
#
loop_
_entity.id
_entity.type
_entity.pdbx_description
1 polymer ?
#
loop_
_entity_poly.entity_id
_entity_poly.type
_entity_poly.pdbx_seq_one_letter_code
_entity_poly.pdbx_strand_id
1 'polypeptide(L)'
;MERSGGTIRGMRMDEKQTLLSELHQARLDRLKEICAQHGISKNGSVEVLRAKLIAELVLDEWDFSPDNIGSILNNNLGRVLAVFGVKKSGSIRERRQRLFLHLNHDAKQLTPEKLDSLSRDQLHELCSKLDLPRSGAKQALLMRVAGVLTSQSGAWGVIKKSLRRPRGTPKVIDIPSPGDEENLPKPALKPIPVVQIPIPEVLEPIPVVQIPLPEISESEDDGQDEVEIIDIAPQTLVDPTPVAPVVELTTSVIEIEGRSAEIDALCRDFLLVGSISDSEDVNAFISSLSEHGFALNESNAVDYVKSRLYALDEMSKAEKDAMHSMPNSWREREALRKFEEARSILRAALPEIISEHNGEMVKARMAFEDKARNLNLDLRLPSVSGRLHALFDLQISLDEEIAASDPRTARRTRVIRLIQHGAIHLGANERRTLDRLERNIEGFEQLVEAILEKSEGVYGDAQQTLVIRFLEKKGYEVNNADLRPRIVAAAGVVGAELGHIAPSEIPRLAPGIKVSDTEVDSIITDLKRLAQQFKASDKAEDADEEMELAESVADAAQRVTSMRERIDGVDDLLARLKLSHD
;
A
#
# COMPACT_ATOMS: atom_id res chain seq x y z
N MET A 1 3.21 -47.70 -40.77
CA MET A 1 4.43 -47.53 -39.94
C MET A 1 3.97 -47.00 -38.61
N GLU A 2 3.98 -47.88 -37.61
CA GLU A 2 3.38 -47.67 -36.29
C GLU A 2 4.14 -46.62 -35.49
N ARG A 3 3.38 -45.76 -34.81
CA ARG A 3 3.83 -44.70 -33.91
C ARG A 3 4.39 -45.33 -32.64
N SER A 4 5.68 -45.12 -32.36
CA SER A 4 6.21 -45.37 -31.02
C SER A 4 5.86 -44.17 -30.14
N GLY A 5 4.69 -44.25 -29.51
CA GLY A 5 4.36 -43.45 -28.33
C GLY A 5 5.11 -44.04 -27.14
N GLY A 6 6.33 -43.57 -26.92
CA GLY A 6 7.10 -43.89 -25.72
C GLY A 6 6.57 -43.07 -24.55
N THR A 7 5.87 -43.74 -23.64
CA THR A 7 5.38 -43.25 -22.35
C THR A 7 6.52 -42.63 -21.54
N ILE A 8 6.66 -41.30 -21.54
CA ILE A 8 7.48 -40.56 -20.57
C ILE A 8 6.63 -40.45 -19.30
N ARG A 9 6.60 -41.50 -18.48
CA ARG A 9 5.93 -41.43 -17.18
C ARG A 9 6.77 -42.17 -16.16
N GLY A 10 7.50 -41.41 -15.33
CA GLY A 10 8.25 -41.91 -14.19
C GLY A 10 9.73 -41.51 -14.13
N MET A 11 10.03 -40.22 -14.23
CA MET A 11 11.36 -39.71 -13.82
C MET A 11 11.43 -39.73 -12.28
N ARG A 12 12.53 -40.26 -11.69
CA ARG A 12 12.66 -40.31 -10.23
C ARG A 12 12.77 -38.88 -9.66
N MET A 13 12.32 -38.64 -8.42
CA MET A 13 12.35 -37.30 -7.81
C MET A 13 13.75 -36.68 -7.79
N ASP A 14 14.80 -37.47 -7.55
CA ASP A 14 16.19 -37.02 -7.59
C ASP A 14 16.64 -36.57 -9.00
N GLU A 15 16.13 -37.25 -10.04
CA GLU A 15 16.37 -36.90 -11.44
C GLU A 15 15.62 -35.62 -11.82
N LYS A 16 14.39 -35.43 -11.30
CA LYS A 16 13.63 -34.18 -11.48
C LYS A 16 14.34 -32.99 -10.81
N GLN A 17 14.91 -33.18 -9.62
CA GLN A 17 15.63 -32.11 -8.90
C GLN A 17 16.95 -31.73 -9.59
N THR A 18 17.70 -32.71 -10.09
CA THR A 18 18.94 -32.46 -10.85
C THR A 18 18.63 -31.75 -12.17
N LEU A 19 17.61 -32.20 -12.89
CA LEU A 19 17.13 -31.54 -14.11
C LEU A 19 16.67 -30.11 -13.83
N LEU A 20 15.91 -29.88 -12.76
CA LEU A 20 15.44 -28.54 -12.36
C LEU A 20 16.61 -27.59 -12.11
N SER A 21 17.65 -28.05 -11.42
CA SER A 21 18.86 -27.27 -11.16
C SER A 21 19.61 -26.93 -12.46
N GLU A 22 19.70 -27.89 -13.39
CA GLU A 22 20.27 -27.67 -14.71
C GLU A 22 19.46 -26.63 -15.50
N LEU A 23 18.13 -26.74 -15.53
CA LEU A 23 17.24 -25.83 -16.24
C LEU A 23 17.32 -24.38 -15.71
N HIS A 24 17.45 -24.19 -14.39
CA HIS A 24 17.61 -22.86 -13.79
C HIS A 24 18.92 -22.16 -14.19
N GLN A 25 19.99 -22.91 -14.42
CA GLN A 25 21.33 -22.39 -14.70
C GLN A 25 21.68 -22.38 -16.20
N ALA A 26 21.05 -23.24 -17.00
CA ALA A 26 21.35 -23.45 -18.41
C ALA A 26 21.23 -22.18 -19.25
N ARG A 27 22.14 -22.02 -20.23
CA ARG A 27 22.10 -20.96 -21.24
C ARG A 27 21.15 -21.33 -22.39
N LEU A 28 20.86 -20.36 -23.27
CA LEU A 28 19.90 -20.53 -24.37
C LEU A 28 20.18 -21.75 -25.25
N ASP A 29 21.45 -21.96 -25.63
CA ASP A 29 21.83 -23.05 -26.53
C ASP A 29 21.58 -24.41 -25.89
N ARG A 30 21.95 -24.55 -24.61
CA ARG A 30 21.69 -25.76 -23.82
C ARG A 30 20.20 -26.03 -23.65
N LEU A 31 19.38 -25.00 -23.42
CA LEU A 31 17.92 -25.15 -23.34
C LEU A 31 17.33 -25.62 -24.68
N LYS A 32 17.83 -25.09 -25.81
CA LYS A 32 17.40 -25.52 -27.15
C LYS A 32 17.81 -26.95 -27.49
N GLU A 33 18.96 -27.42 -26.99
CA GLU A 33 19.38 -28.82 -27.08
C GLU A 33 18.40 -29.72 -26.30
N ILE A 34 18.07 -29.37 -25.06
CA ILE A 34 17.12 -30.11 -24.24
C ILE A 34 15.73 -30.13 -24.92
N CYS A 35 15.27 -28.99 -25.45
CA CYS A 35 14.04 -28.94 -26.25
C CYS A 35 14.11 -29.89 -27.46
N ALA A 36 15.25 -29.98 -28.15
CA ALA A 36 15.43 -30.87 -29.30
C ALA A 36 15.35 -32.36 -28.91
N GLN A 37 15.93 -32.71 -27.75
CA GLN A 37 15.95 -34.08 -27.22
C GLN A 37 14.54 -34.54 -26.81
N HIS A 38 13.74 -33.64 -26.25
CA HIS A 38 12.39 -33.94 -25.77
C HIS A 38 11.26 -33.62 -26.78
N GLY A 39 11.59 -33.15 -27.98
CA GLY A 39 10.59 -32.86 -29.02
C GLY A 39 9.76 -31.58 -28.78
N ILE A 40 10.28 -30.65 -27.98
CA ILE A 40 9.60 -29.43 -27.55
C ILE A 40 9.96 -28.27 -28.49
N SER A 41 8.97 -27.41 -28.81
CA SER A 41 9.21 -26.24 -29.68
C SER A 41 10.28 -25.30 -29.10
N LYS A 42 11.22 -24.86 -29.95
CA LYS A 42 12.39 -24.02 -29.62
C LYS A 42 12.11 -22.52 -29.65
N ASN A 43 10.83 -22.12 -29.67
CA ASN A 43 10.42 -20.74 -29.86
C ASN A 43 10.31 -20.00 -28.52
N GLY A 44 10.93 -18.82 -28.43
CA GLY A 44 10.83 -17.93 -27.28
C GLY A 44 12.19 -17.45 -26.75
N SER A 45 12.15 -16.55 -25.78
CA SER A 45 13.32 -16.14 -25.01
C SER A 45 13.77 -17.23 -24.04
N VAL A 46 14.94 -17.03 -23.42
CA VAL A 46 15.53 -17.98 -22.45
C VAL A 46 14.52 -18.39 -21.36
N GLU A 47 13.80 -17.41 -20.80
CA GLU A 47 12.91 -17.66 -19.66
C GLU A 47 11.61 -18.33 -20.10
N VAL A 48 11.10 -18.05 -21.30
CA VAL A 48 9.94 -18.75 -21.89
C VAL A 48 10.28 -20.22 -22.14
N LEU A 49 11.46 -20.51 -22.69
CA LEU A 49 11.91 -21.89 -22.89
C LEU A 49 12.13 -22.62 -21.57
N ARG A 50 12.66 -21.96 -20.54
CA ARG A 50 12.78 -22.55 -19.19
C ARG A 50 11.41 -22.86 -18.59
N ALA A 51 10.49 -21.91 -18.60
CA ALA A 51 9.14 -22.12 -18.07
C ALA A 51 8.46 -23.30 -18.78
N LYS A 52 8.61 -23.40 -20.11
CA LYS A 52 8.07 -24.52 -20.88
C LYS A 52 8.72 -25.86 -20.53
N LEU A 53 10.05 -25.92 -20.42
CA LEU A 53 10.76 -27.14 -20.04
C LEU A 53 10.44 -27.59 -18.61
N ILE A 54 10.32 -26.64 -17.67
CA ILE A 54 9.93 -26.95 -16.29
C ILE A 54 8.49 -27.47 -16.25
N ALA A 55 7.58 -26.86 -17.00
CA ALA A 55 6.19 -27.30 -17.09
C ALA A 55 6.06 -28.72 -17.68
N GLU A 56 6.78 -29.04 -18.77
CA GLU A 56 6.63 -30.33 -19.46
C GLU A 56 7.48 -31.47 -18.87
N LEU A 57 8.65 -31.18 -18.28
CA LEU A 57 9.60 -32.22 -17.83
C LEU A 57 9.65 -32.39 -16.31
N VAL A 58 9.40 -31.32 -15.53
CA VAL A 58 9.50 -31.35 -14.06
C VAL A 58 8.12 -31.46 -13.43
N LEU A 59 7.17 -30.67 -13.93
CA LEU A 59 5.77 -30.60 -13.48
C LEU A 59 4.83 -31.30 -14.49
N ASP A 60 5.27 -32.45 -15.00
CA ASP A 60 4.57 -33.27 -16.01
C ASP A 60 3.16 -33.74 -15.59
N GLU A 61 2.88 -33.75 -14.29
CA GLU A 61 1.59 -34.13 -13.72
C GLU A 61 0.58 -32.98 -13.66
N TRP A 62 1.04 -31.72 -13.81
CA TRP A 62 0.20 -30.54 -13.68
C TRP A 62 -0.36 -30.10 -15.04
N ASP A 63 -1.66 -29.80 -15.08
CA ASP A 63 -2.27 -29.17 -16.25
C ASP A 63 -2.20 -27.64 -16.15
N PHE A 64 -1.26 -27.06 -16.90
CA PHE A 64 -1.04 -25.61 -16.99
C PHE A 64 -1.83 -24.92 -18.11
N SER A 65 -2.85 -25.59 -18.67
CA SER A 65 -3.75 -24.97 -19.64
C SER A 65 -4.31 -23.64 -19.09
N PRO A 66 -4.41 -22.58 -19.91
CA PRO A 66 -4.81 -21.25 -19.46
C PRO A 66 -6.23 -21.20 -18.86
N ASP A 67 -7.06 -22.23 -19.05
CA ASP A 67 -8.37 -22.38 -18.40
C ASP A 67 -8.31 -23.15 -17.07
N ASN A 68 -7.28 -23.98 -16.86
CA ASN A 68 -7.15 -24.87 -15.70
C ASN A 68 -6.25 -24.30 -14.59
N ILE A 69 -5.53 -23.20 -14.84
CA ILE A 69 -4.75 -22.49 -13.79
C ILE A 69 -5.63 -22.07 -12.60
N GLY A 70 -6.93 -21.82 -12.84
CA GLY A 70 -7.90 -21.48 -11.81
C GLY A 70 -8.26 -22.62 -10.85
N SER A 71 -8.02 -23.89 -11.22
CA SER A 71 -8.36 -25.06 -10.38
C SER A 71 -7.26 -25.45 -9.39
N ILE A 72 -6.04 -24.89 -9.55
CA ILE A 72 -4.90 -25.17 -8.68
C ILE A 72 -5.19 -24.63 -7.26
N LEU A 73 -5.04 -25.51 -6.26
CA LEU A 73 -5.18 -25.20 -4.83
C LEU A 73 -4.13 -24.19 -4.35
N ASN A 74 -4.48 -23.37 -3.36
CA ASN A 74 -3.64 -22.28 -2.87
C ASN A 74 -2.26 -22.75 -2.34
N ASN A 75 -2.26 -23.87 -1.61
CA ASN A 75 -1.05 -24.47 -1.03
C ASN A 75 -0.08 -24.93 -2.11
N ASN A 76 -0.62 -25.51 -3.19
CA ASN A 76 0.16 -26.02 -4.30
C ASN A 76 0.65 -24.89 -5.22
N LEU A 77 -0.13 -23.83 -5.39
CA LEU A 77 0.22 -22.69 -6.22
C LEU A 77 1.53 -22.02 -5.77
N GLY A 78 1.73 -21.89 -4.45
CA GLY A 78 2.97 -21.36 -3.88
C GLY A 78 4.19 -22.26 -4.16
N ARG A 79 4.01 -23.58 -4.08
CA ARG A 79 5.06 -24.58 -4.36
C ARG A 79 5.40 -24.61 -5.86
N VAL A 80 4.40 -24.61 -6.73
CA VAL A 80 4.55 -24.53 -8.19
C VAL A 80 5.33 -23.27 -8.59
N LEU A 81 4.96 -22.10 -8.06
CA LEU A 81 5.68 -20.85 -8.32
C LEU A 81 7.14 -20.90 -7.83
N ALA A 82 7.42 -21.63 -6.74
CA ALA A 82 8.78 -21.82 -6.25
C ALA A 82 9.62 -22.70 -7.19
N VAL A 83 9.05 -23.74 -7.81
CA VAL A 83 9.70 -24.58 -8.83
C VAL A 83 10.06 -23.77 -10.07
N PHE A 84 9.14 -22.91 -10.54
CA PHE A 84 9.44 -21.95 -11.62
C PHE A 84 10.45 -20.87 -11.21
N GLY A 85 10.75 -20.73 -9.93
CA GLY A 85 11.74 -19.77 -9.43
C GLY A 85 11.27 -18.32 -9.46
N VAL A 86 9.95 -18.09 -9.47
CA VAL A 86 9.31 -16.77 -9.43
C VAL A 86 8.81 -16.43 -8.00
N LYS A 87 8.22 -15.23 -7.80
CA LYS A 87 7.74 -14.83 -6.47
C LYS A 87 6.58 -15.71 -6.03
N LYS A 88 6.68 -16.33 -4.84
CA LYS A 88 5.65 -17.23 -4.27
C LYS A 88 4.61 -16.53 -3.39
N SER A 89 4.87 -15.30 -2.93
CA SER A 89 3.98 -14.52 -2.08
C SER A 89 2.99 -13.66 -2.87
N GLY A 90 1.87 -13.29 -2.26
CA GLY A 90 0.78 -12.52 -2.86
C GLY A 90 -0.57 -13.23 -2.74
N SER A 91 -1.65 -12.48 -3.02
CA SER A 91 -3.01 -13.03 -2.98
C SER A 91 -3.16 -14.21 -3.94
N ILE A 92 -4.15 -15.09 -3.71
CA ILE A 92 -4.42 -16.22 -4.61
C ILE A 92 -4.62 -15.75 -6.06
N ARG A 93 -5.28 -14.59 -6.24
CA ARG A 93 -5.49 -13.95 -7.53
C ARG A 93 -4.17 -13.50 -8.17
N GLU A 94 -3.32 -12.80 -7.42
CA GLU A 94 -2.00 -12.36 -7.90
C GLU A 94 -1.09 -13.54 -8.26
N ARG A 95 -1.10 -14.60 -7.45
CA ARG A 95 -0.34 -15.82 -7.73
C ARG A 95 -0.81 -16.50 -9.02
N ARG A 96 -2.12 -16.57 -9.26
CA ARG A 96 -2.69 -17.11 -10.51
C ARG A 96 -2.34 -16.26 -11.72
N GLN A 97 -2.50 -14.94 -11.61
CA GLN A 97 -2.09 -13.99 -12.65
C GLN A 97 -0.61 -14.14 -12.98
N ARG A 98 0.25 -14.24 -11.96
CA ARG A 98 1.70 -14.42 -12.12
C ARG A 98 2.04 -15.73 -12.83
N LEU A 99 1.41 -16.83 -12.44
CA LEU A 99 1.62 -18.13 -13.08
C LEU A 99 1.18 -18.09 -14.54
N PHE A 100 -0.01 -17.54 -14.82
CA PHE A 100 -0.51 -17.35 -16.18
C PHE A 100 0.44 -16.52 -17.04
N LEU A 101 0.89 -15.36 -16.53
CA LEU A 101 1.81 -14.48 -17.24
C LEU A 101 3.16 -15.16 -17.50
N HIS A 102 3.70 -15.89 -16.51
CA HIS A 102 4.99 -16.56 -16.62
C HIS A 102 5.02 -17.69 -17.66
N LEU A 103 3.89 -18.39 -17.84
CA LEU A 103 3.77 -19.51 -18.76
C LEU A 103 3.44 -19.08 -20.19
N ASN A 104 2.58 -18.06 -20.35
CA ASN A 104 1.99 -17.72 -21.64
C ASN A 104 2.59 -16.48 -22.31
N HIS A 105 3.31 -15.64 -21.56
CA HIS A 105 3.81 -14.36 -22.07
C HIS A 105 5.30 -14.14 -21.81
N ASP A 106 5.93 -13.33 -22.66
CA ASP A 106 7.30 -12.87 -22.46
C ASP A 106 7.27 -11.49 -21.79
N ALA A 107 7.95 -11.37 -20.65
CA ALA A 107 8.07 -10.12 -19.89
C ALA A 107 8.73 -8.98 -20.68
N LYS A 108 9.48 -9.27 -21.75
CA LYS A 108 10.07 -8.25 -22.65
C LYS A 108 9.10 -7.78 -23.74
N GLN A 109 8.10 -8.58 -24.07
CA GLN A 109 7.14 -8.27 -25.13
C GLN A 109 5.84 -7.67 -24.57
N LEU A 110 5.37 -8.18 -23.43
CA LEU A 110 4.16 -7.70 -22.77
C LEU A 110 4.52 -6.62 -21.73
N THR A 111 4.85 -5.42 -22.21
CA THR A 111 5.10 -4.24 -21.38
C THR A 111 3.92 -3.26 -21.46
N PRO A 112 3.69 -2.42 -20.42
CA PRO A 112 2.58 -1.46 -20.42
C PRO A 112 2.60 -0.52 -21.64
N GLU A 113 3.78 -0.14 -22.11
CA GLU A 113 3.98 0.70 -23.31
C GLU A 113 3.51 0.02 -24.60
N LYS A 114 3.62 -1.30 -24.70
CA LYS A 114 3.25 -2.07 -25.89
C LYS A 114 1.77 -2.49 -25.89
N LEU A 115 1.05 -2.27 -24.79
CA LEU A 115 -0.37 -2.62 -24.69
C LEU A 115 -1.26 -1.81 -25.63
N ASP A 116 -0.87 -0.59 -26.02
CA ASP A 116 -1.69 0.25 -26.91
C ASP A 116 -1.77 -0.32 -28.34
N SER A 117 -0.74 -1.07 -28.75
CA SER A 117 -0.72 -1.78 -30.04
C SER A 117 -1.68 -2.98 -30.10
N LEU A 118 -2.21 -3.46 -28.97
CA LEU A 118 -3.12 -4.59 -28.92
C LEU A 118 -4.54 -4.18 -29.33
N SER A 119 -5.24 -5.10 -29.99
CA SER A 119 -6.66 -4.94 -30.32
C SER A 119 -7.56 -5.04 -29.07
N ARG A 120 -8.78 -4.52 -29.17
CA ARG A 120 -9.78 -4.62 -28.09
C ARG A 120 -10.04 -6.08 -27.70
N ASP A 121 -10.12 -6.98 -28.69
CA ASP A 121 -10.44 -8.39 -28.47
C ASP A 121 -9.30 -9.14 -27.77
N GLN A 122 -8.05 -8.82 -28.11
CA GLN A 122 -6.88 -9.32 -27.38
C GLN A 122 -6.84 -8.83 -25.93
N LEU A 123 -7.19 -7.56 -25.68
CA LEU A 123 -7.32 -7.03 -24.33
C LEU A 123 -8.47 -7.69 -23.55
N HIS A 124 -9.59 -8.01 -24.21
CA HIS A 124 -10.68 -8.78 -23.60
C HIS A 124 -10.24 -10.20 -23.21
N GLU A 125 -9.48 -10.87 -24.07
CA GLU A 125 -8.93 -12.20 -23.78
C GLU A 125 -7.97 -12.15 -22.58
N LEU A 126 -7.08 -11.15 -22.54
CA LEU A 126 -6.20 -10.93 -21.39
C LEU A 126 -6.98 -10.63 -20.11
N CYS A 127 -8.00 -9.78 -20.16
CA CYS A 127 -8.87 -9.54 -19.01
C CYS A 127 -9.61 -10.81 -18.57
N SER A 128 -10.03 -11.65 -19.51
CA SER A 128 -10.68 -12.94 -19.23
C SER A 128 -9.75 -13.88 -18.46
N LYS A 129 -8.50 -14.02 -18.90
CA LYS A 129 -7.52 -14.93 -18.30
C LYS A 129 -6.89 -14.41 -17.01
N LEU A 130 -6.78 -13.08 -16.85
CA LEU A 130 -6.29 -12.42 -15.64
C LEU A 130 -7.38 -12.21 -14.57
N ASP A 131 -8.58 -12.74 -14.79
CA ASP A 131 -9.73 -12.61 -13.89
C ASP A 131 -10.06 -11.13 -13.58
N LEU A 132 -10.08 -10.30 -14.64
CA LEU A 132 -10.42 -8.88 -14.60
C LEU A 132 -11.81 -8.64 -15.21
N PRO A 133 -12.52 -7.57 -14.79
CA PRO A 133 -13.80 -7.22 -15.40
C PRO A 133 -13.61 -6.95 -16.90
N ARG A 134 -14.50 -7.51 -17.71
CA ARG A 134 -14.44 -7.47 -19.19
C ARG A 134 -15.23 -6.30 -19.81
N SER A 135 -15.91 -5.50 -18.99
CA SER A 135 -16.75 -4.38 -19.45
C SER A 135 -15.94 -3.09 -19.63
N GLY A 136 -16.24 -2.29 -20.66
CA GLY A 136 -15.68 -0.95 -20.86
C GLY A 136 -15.06 -0.72 -22.24
N ALA A 137 -14.61 0.52 -22.47
CA ALA A 137 -13.89 0.92 -23.69
C ALA A 137 -12.46 0.31 -23.74
N LYS A 138 -11.83 0.30 -24.93
CA LYS A 138 -10.46 -0.22 -25.13
C LYS A 138 -9.49 0.33 -24.10
N GLN A 139 -9.53 1.63 -23.83
CA GLN A 139 -8.67 2.31 -22.86
C GLN A 139 -8.90 1.82 -21.41
N ALA A 140 -10.15 1.52 -21.03
CA ALA A 140 -10.44 0.99 -19.70
C ALA A 140 -9.90 -0.44 -19.52
N LEU A 141 -9.97 -1.28 -20.56
CA LEU A 141 -9.36 -2.62 -20.53
C LEU A 141 -7.84 -2.53 -20.49
N LEU A 142 -7.26 -1.63 -21.30
CA LEU A 142 -5.82 -1.36 -21.34
C LEU A 142 -5.30 -0.95 -19.97
N MET A 143 -5.93 0.04 -19.32
CA MET A 143 -5.51 0.52 -17.99
C MET A 143 -5.55 -0.57 -16.93
N ARG A 144 -6.54 -1.48 -16.97
CA ARG A 144 -6.60 -2.60 -16.01
C ARG A 144 -5.49 -3.63 -16.24
N VAL A 145 -5.26 -3.99 -17.50
CA VAL A 145 -4.16 -4.92 -17.84
C VAL A 145 -2.81 -4.28 -17.50
N ALA A 146 -2.63 -2.99 -17.81
CA ALA A 146 -1.45 -2.22 -17.44
C ALA A 146 -1.24 -2.23 -15.92
N GLY A 147 -2.30 -2.03 -15.14
CA GLY A 147 -2.27 -2.10 -13.67
C GLY A 147 -1.82 -3.46 -13.13
N VAL A 148 -2.24 -4.57 -13.75
CA VAL A 148 -1.75 -5.92 -13.37
C VAL A 148 -0.29 -6.10 -13.76
N LEU A 149 0.14 -5.63 -14.94
CA LEU A 149 1.53 -5.74 -15.37
C LEU A 149 2.48 -4.89 -14.51
N THR A 150 2.07 -3.69 -14.09
CA THR A 150 2.87 -2.85 -13.19
C THR A 150 2.93 -3.44 -11.78
N SER A 151 1.82 -3.93 -11.24
CA SER A 151 1.77 -4.63 -9.95
C SER A 151 2.65 -5.88 -9.93
N GLN A 152 2.66 -6.64 -11.02
CA GLN A 152 3.50 -7.83 -11.16
C GLN A 152 4.90 -7.55 -11.71
N SER A 153 5.30 -6.28 -11.88
CA SER A 153 6.61 -5.94 -12.44
C SER A 153 7.75 -6.59 -11.65
N GLY A 154 8.63 -7.31 -12.35
CA GLY A 154 9.74 -8.05 -11.74
C GLY A 154 9.35 -9.29 -10.91
N ALA A 155 8.06 -9.61 -10.79
CA ALA A 155 7.56 -10.77 -10.03
C ALA A 155 7.36 -12.04 -10.88
N TRP A 156 7.26 -11.90 -12.21
CA TRP A 156 7.15 -12.98 -13.20
C TRP A 156 8.18 -12.81 -14.33
N GLY A 157 8.38 -13.85 -15.13
CA GLY A 157 9.24 -13.80 -16.31
C GLY A 157 10.74 -13.82 -16.03
N VAL A 158 11.19 -13.55 -14.80
CA VAL A 158 12.61 -13.64 -14.39
C VAL A 158 12.78 -14.59 -13.21
N ILE A 159 13.58 -15.63 -13.40
CA ILE A 159 13.95 -16.55 -12.33
C ILE A 159 14.88 -15.85 -11.32
N LYS A 160 14.68 -16.12 -10.02
CA LYS A 160 15.51 -15.59 -8.93
C LYS A 160 17.01 -15.80 -9.17
N LYS A 161 17.79 -14.73 -8.97
CA LYS A 161 19.26 -14.73 -9.15
C LYS A 161 19.95 -15.84 -8.33
N SER A 162 19.43 -16.15 -7.14
CA SER A 162 19.95 -17.21 -6.27
C SER A 162 19.80 -18.62 -6.85
N LEU A 163 18.80 -18.87 -7.68
CA LEU A 163 18.61 -20.15 -8.36
C LEU A 163 19.46 -20.24 -9.63
N ARG A 164 19.61 -19.11 -10.34
CA ARG A 164 20.46 -19.02 -11.54
C ARG A 164 21.96 -19.02 -11.22
N ARG A 165 22.36 -18.53 -10.05
CA ARG A 165 23.73 -18.49 -9.54
C ARG A 165 23.70 -18.79 -8.03
N PRO A 166 23.65 -20.07 -7.63
CA PRO A 166 23.69 -20.43 -6.22
C PRO A 166 25.03 -20.02 -5.60
N ARG A 167 24.98 -19.33 -4.45
CA ARG A 167 26.14 -19.14 -3.58
C ARG A 167 26.15 -20.29 -2.58
N GLY A 168 26.90 -21.36 -2.86
CA GLY A 168 26.95 -22.57 -2.03
C GLY A 168 26.20 -23.76 -2.65
N THR A 169 25.83 -24.75 -1.83
CA THR A 169 25.11 -25.95 -2.29
C THR A 169 23.71 -25.58 -2.82
N PRO A 170 23.28 -26.17 -3.96
CA PRO A 170 21.98 -25.86 -4.56
C PRO A 170 20.85 -26.23 -3.60
N LYS A 171 19.93 -25.29 -3.37
CA LYS A 171 18.78 -25.49 -2.48
C LYS A 171 17.83 -26.50 -3.13
N VAL A 172 17.58 -27.61 -2.44
CA VAL A 172 16.60 -28.61 -2.85
C VAL A 172 15.22 -27.97 -2.81
N ILE A 173 14.53 -27.92 -3.95
CA ILE A 173 13.17 -27.40 -4.08
C ILE A 173 12.22 -28.58 -4.02
N ASP A 174 11.20 -28.47 -3.18
CA ASP A 174 10.12 -29.45 -3.08
C ASP A 174 9.22 -29.36 -4.34
N ILE A 175 9.08 -30.48 -5.06
CA ILE A 175 8.33 -30.57 -6.32
C ILE A 175 6.95 -31.14 -5.98
N PRO A 176 5.87 -30.35 -6.03
CA PRO A 176 4.54 -30.79 -5.63
C PRO A 176 3.92 -31.74 -6.66
N SER A 177 3.20 -32.79 -6.23
CA SER A 177 2.33 -33.61 -7.08
C SER A 177 0.84 -33.22 -6.90
N PRO A 178 -0.02 -33.28 -7.93
CA PRO A 178 -1.44 -32.92 -7.84
C PRO A 178 -2.28 -33.81 -6.89
N GLY A 179 -1.73 -34.93 -6.41
CA GLY A 179 -2.43 -35.91 -5.58
C GLY A 179 -1.91 -36.07 -4.14
N ASP A 180 -0.92 -35.28 -3.71
CA ASP A 180 -0.39 -35.33 -2.34
C ASP A 180 -1.35 -34.63 -1.35
N GLU A 181 -2.55 -35.17 -1.17
CA GLU A 181 -3.31 -35.01 0.06
C GLU A 181 -2.99 -36.21 0.96
N GLU A 182 -1.96 -36.13 1.80
CA GLU A 182 -1.97 -36.67 3.18
C GLU A 182 -0.61 -36.61 3.91
N ASN A 183 -0.72 -36.36 5.22
CA ASN A 183 0.14 -36.86 6.30
C ASN A 183 1.58 -36.34 6.41
N LEU A 184 1.73 -35.19 7.08
CA LEU A 184 2.94 -34.90 7.86
C LEU A 184 2.92 -35.76 9.15
N PRO A 185 3.87 -36.69 9.37
CA PRO A 185 4.07 -37.25 10.70
C PRO A 185 4.72 -36.17 11.59
N LYS A 186 4.10 -35.93 12.75
CA LYS A 186 4.67 -35.10 13.83
C LYS A 186 6.09 -35.60 14.17
N PRO A 187 7.14 -34.76 14.11
CA PRO A 187 8.47 -35.20 14.49
C PRO A 187 8.53 -35.36 16.01
N ALA A 188 8.76 -36.59 16.47
CA ALA A 188 9.02 -36.91 17.86
C ALA A 188 10.32 -36.21 18.31
N LEU A 189 10.19 -35.33 19.30
CA LEU A 189 11.28 -34.65 19.99
C LEU A 189 12.25 -35.67 20.61
N LYS A 190 13.51 -35.68 20.17
CA LYS A 190 14.62 -36.26 20.94
C LYS A 190 15.27 -35.13 21.76
N PRO A 191 15.55 -35.33 23.06
CA PRO A 191 16.14 -34.29 23.90
C PRO A 191 17.60 -34.04 23.50
N ILE A 192 17.96 -32.76 23.32
CA ILE A 192 19.32 -32.30 23.07
C ILE A 192 19.97 -31.95 24.43
N PRO A 193 21.17 -32.46 24.77
CA PRO A 193 21.87 -32.09 25.98
C PRO A 193 22.52 -30.71 25.86
N VAL A 194 22.48 -29.95 26.96
CA VAL A 194 23.09 -28.64 27.15
C VAL A 194 24.62 -28.76 27.08
N VAL A 195 25.26 -28.08 26.14
CA VAL A 195 26.71 -27.83 26.15
C VAL A 195 26.92 -26.32 26.06
N GLN A 196 27.45 -25.76 27.14
CA GLN A 196 27.95 -24.39 27.24
C GLN A 196 29.27 -24.28 26.47
N ILE A 197 29.43 -23.24 25.65
CA ILE A 197 30.73 -22.85 25.07
C ILE A 197 30.90 -21.33 25.21
N PRO A 198 32.09 -20.83 25.60
CA PRO A 198 32.31 -19.50 26.15
C PRO A 198 32.62 -18.43 25.09
N ILE A 199 32.50 -17.17 25.52
CA ILE A 199 32.87 -15.93 24.81
C ILE A 199 34.40 -15.83 24.64
N PRO A 200 34.90 -15.29 23.52
CA PRO A 200 36.07 -14.40 23.61
C PRO A 200 36.03 -13.12 22.73
N GLU A 201 36.32 -12.01 23.42
CA GLU A 201 37.12 -10.79 23.12
C GLU A 201 37.83 -10.58 21.74
N VAL A 202 37.42 -9.49 21.05
CA VAL A 202 38.13 -8.21 20.70
C VAL A 202 39.53 -8.15 19.97
N LEU A 203 39.59 -7.22 18.97
CA LEU A 203 40.72 -6.59 18.19
C LEU A 203 41.33 -7.45 17.06
N GLU A 204 41.59 -7.01 15.81
CA GLU A 204 42.02 -5.72 15.21
C GLU A 204 41.86 -5.75 13.64
N PRO A 205 42.35 -4.78 12.80
CA PRO A 205 41.53 -4.03 11.84
C PRO A 205 41.64 -4.44 10.34
N ILE A 206 40.69 -3.90 9.55
CA ILE A 206 40.48 -4.11 8.11
C ILE A 206 41.50 -3.30 7.27
N PRO A 207 42.17 -3.88 6.25
CA PRO A 207 43.00 -3.11 5.33
C PRO A 207 42.16 -2.47 4.22
N VAL A 208 42.48 -1.20 3.95
CA VAL A 208 41.93 -0.37 2.87
C VAL A 208 42.43 -0.90 1.51
N VAL A 209 41.51 -1.24 0.60
CA VAL A 209 41.83 -1.50 -0.80
C VAL A 209 41.37 -0.30 -1.63
N GLN A 210 42.35 0.38 -2.23
CA GLN A 210 42.18 1.47 -3.18
C GLN A 210 41.52 0.97 -4.48
N ILE A 211 40.51 1.69 -4.96
CA ILE A 211 39.90 1.50 -6.28
C ILE A 211 40.54 2.53 -7.22
N PRO A 212 41.20 2.12 -8.32
CA PRO A 212 41.73 3.05 -9.32
C PRO A 212 40.63 3.70 -10.17
N LEU A 213 40.77 5.00 -10.43
CA LEU A 213 40.02 5.79 -11.41
C LEU A 213 40.20 5.22 -12.84
N PRO A 214 39.16 5.25 -13.71
CA PRO A 214 39.36 5.10 -15.14
C PRO A 214 39.67 6.45 -15.80
N GLU A 215 40.64 6.39 -16.71
CA GLU A 215 41.19 7.46 -17.52
C GLU A 215 40.19 8.00 -18.55
N ILE A 216 40.32 9.29 -18.78
CA ILE A 216 39.65 10.10 -19.79
C ILE A 216 40.29 9.75 -21.14
N SER A 217 39.49 9.47 -22.17
CA SER A 217 39.96 9.49 -23.56
C SER A 217 39.11 10.48 -24.34
N GLU A 218 39.81 11.53 -24.77
CA GLU A 218 39.38 12.53 -25.74
C GLU A 218 39.37 11.87 -27.13
N SER A 219 38.29 12.08 -27.88
CA SER A 219 38.34 12.05 -29.34
C SER A 219 37.44 13.15 -29.86
N GLU A 220 38.10 14.22 -30.29
CA GLU A 220 37.57 15.22 -31.20
C GLU A 220 37.24 14.54 -32.54
N ASP A 221 36.02 14.74 -33.05
CA ASP A 221 35.79 14.79 -34.50
C ASP A 221 34.68 15.79 -34.79
N ASP A 222 34.94 16.58 -35.82
CA ASP A 222 34.32 17.84 -36.19
C ASP A 222 33.39 17.60 -37.38
N GLY A 223 32.29 18.35 -37.47
CA GLY A 223 31.64 18.63 -38.75
C GLY A 223 30.17 18.22 -38.96
N GLN A 224 29.36 19.28 -39.02
CA GLN A 224 28.32 19.58 -40.01
C GLN A 224 26.85 19.29 -39.65
N ASP A 225 26.18 20.42 -39.35
CA ASP A 225 24.81 20.82 -39.67
C ASP A 225 23.95 19.84 -40.49
N GLU A 226 22.79 19.48 -39.94
CA GLU A 226 21.54 19.47 -40.67
C GLU A 226 20.37 19.71 -39.71
N VAL A 227 19.68 20.84 -39.92
CA VAL A 227 18.47 21.25 -39.20
C VAL A 227 17.29 20.53 -39.85
N GLU A 228 16.80 19.45 -39.25
CA GLU A 228 15.54 18.84 -39.66
C GLU A 228 14.35 19.57 -39.03
N ILE A 229 13.68 20.34 -39.88
CA ILE A 229 12.35 20.89 -39.69
C ILE A 229 11.37 19.72 -39.63
N ILE A 230 10.72 19.50 -38.49
CA ILE A 230 9.61 18.55 -38.37
C ILE A 230 8.31 19.33 -38.19
N ASP A 231 7.42 19.08 -39.15
CA ASP A 231 6.11 19.69 -39.36
C ASP A 231 5.19 19.67 -38.14
N ILE A 232 4.53 20.80 -37.94
CA ILE A 232 3.42 21.01 -37.01
C ILE A 232 2.24 20.15 -37.46
N ALA A 233 1.96 19.08 -36.73
CA ALA A 233 0.69 18.37 -36.85
C ALA A 233 -0.47 19.26 -36.38
N PRO A 234 -1.63 19.26 -37.06
CA PRO A 234 -2.73 20.14 -36.75
C PRO A 234 -3.33 19.82 -35.37
N GLN A 235 -3.59 20.90 -34.63
CA GLN A 235 -4.13 20.89 -33.27
C GLN A 235 -5.42 20.07 -33.18
N THR A 236 -5.43 19.13 -32.23
CA THR A 236 -6.65 18.51 -31.72
C THR A 236 -7.55 19.57 -31.12
N LEU A 237 -8.84 19.46 -31.42
CA LEU A 237 -9.93 20.32 -30.96
C LEU A 237 -9.79 20.66 -29.47
N VAL A 238 -9.63 21.95 -29.19
CA VAL A 238 -9.65 22.55 -27.86
C VAL A 238 -11.09 22.51 -27.38
N ASP A 239 -11.39 21.71 -26.35
CA ASP A 239 -12.61 21.87 -25.56
C ASP A 239 -12.63 23.31 -25.01
N PRO A 240 -13.77 24.04 -25.06
CA PRO A 240 -13.81 25.44 -24.71
C PRO A 240 -13.37 25.62 -23.25
N THR A 241 -12.21 26.27 -23.07
CA THR A 241 -11.76 26.74 -21.77
C THR A 241 -12.83 27.69 -21.20
N PRO A 242 -13.32 27.47 -19.97
CA PRO A 242 -14.24 28.39 -19.34
C PRO A 242 -13.52 29.74 -19.13
N VAL A 243 -14.06 30.80 -19.72
CA VAL A 243 -13.48 32.14 -19.60
C VAL A 243 -13.81 32.69 -18.22
N ALA A 244 -12.78 33.10 -17.46
CA ALA A 244 -12.97 33.72 -16.15
C ALA A 244 -13.85 35.00 -16.27
N PRO A 245 -14.84 35.19 -15.38
CA PRO A 245 -15.71 36.36 -15.43
C PRO A 245 -14.95 37.64 -15.08
N VAL A 246 -15.31 38.75 -15.72
CA VAL A 246 -14.70 40.07 -15.50
C VAL A 246 -15.31 40.70 -14.25
N VAL A 247 -14.47 41.00 -13.25
CA VAL A 247 -14.93 41.57 -11.97
C VAL A 247 -14.83 43.09 -12.00
N GLU A 248 -15.96 43.78 -11.78
CA GLU A 248 -15.99 45.23 -11.50
C GLU A 248 -15.87 45.49 -9.99
N LEU A 249 -15.04 46.46 -9.59
CA LEU A 249 -14.83 46.80 -8.17
C LEU A 249 -16.07 47.44 -7.55
N THR A 250 -16.80 46.67 -6.76
CA THR A 250 -17.92 47.12 -5.92
C THR A 250 -17.52 47.12 -4.43
N THR A 251 -18.29 47.82 -3.59
CA THR A 251 -18.04 47.88 -2.13
C THR A 251 -18.09 46.51 -1.45
N SER A 252 -18.93 45.61 -1.97
CA SER A 252 -19.03 44.21 -1.56
C SER A 252 -17.76 43.40 -1.90
N VAL A 253 -17.16 43.64 -3.08
CA VAL A 253 -15.90 43.01 -3.48
C VAL A 253 -14.75 43.46 -2.57
N ILE A 254 -14.72 44.72 -2.14
CA ILE A 254 -13.68 45.26 -1.24
C ILE A 254 -13.75 44.61 0.16
N GLU A 255 -14.94 44.36 0.70
CA GLU A 255 -15.10 43.65 1.99
C GLU A 255 -14.67 42.18 1.90
N ILE A 256 -14.97 41.53 0.78
CA ILE A 256 -14.61 40.14 0.49
C ILE A 256 -13.10 40.00 0.21
N GLU A 257 -12.51 40.97 -0.48
CA GLU A 257 -11.06 41.07 -0.74
C GLU A 257 -10.25 41.14 0.58
N GLY A 258 -10.77 41.85 1.59
CA GLY A 258 -10.19 41.91 2.93
C GLY A 258 -10.11 40.55 3.67
N ARG A 259 -10.91 39.57 3.24
CA ARG A 259 -10.91 38.17 3.74
C ARG A 259 -10.50 37.17 2.66
N SER A 260 -9.77 37.61 1.64
CA SER A 260 -9.33 36.78 0.50
C SER A 260 -8.60 35.51 0.90
N ALA A 261 -7.79 35.53 1.97
CA ALA A 261 -7.08 34.35 2.46
C ALA A 261 -8.02 33.23 2.94
N GLU A 262 -9.16 33.56 3.56
CA GLU A 262 -10.17 32.58 3.97
C GLU A 262 -10.87 31.97 2.75
N ILE A 263 -11.16 32.80 1.75
CA ILE A 263 -11.79 32.38 0.50
C ILE A 263 -10.86 31.45 -0.27
N ASP A 264 -9.57 31.78 -0.36
CA ASP A 264 -8.58 30.96 -1.04
C ASP A 264 -8.42 29.58 -0.39
N ALA A 265 -8.47 29.54 0.95
CA ALA A 265 -8.43 28.30 1.70
C ALA A 265 -9.65 27.41 1.40
N LEU A 266 -10.86 27.99 1.42
CA LEU A 266 -12.10 27.28 1.09
C LEU A 266 -12.17 26.86 -0.38
N CYS A 267 -11.64 27.68 -1.29
CA CYS A 267 -11.51 27.32 -2.70
C CYS A 267 -10.57 26.13 -2.91
N ARG A 268 -9.44 26.10 -2.21
CA ARG A 268 -8.51 24.95 -2.26
C ARG A 268 -9.13 23.70 -1.66
N ASP A 269 -9.91 23.81 -0.60
CA ASP A 269 -10.64 22.69 0.00
C ASP A 269 -11.69 22.12 -0.96
N PHE A 270 -12.46 22.99 -1.61
CA PHE A 270 -13.36 22.59 -2.69
C PHE A 270 -12.61 21.85 -3.80
N LEU A 271 -11.47 22.34 -4.27
CA LEU A 271 -10.68 21.72 -5.34
C LEU A 271 -10.06 20.35 -4.98
N LEU A 272 -10.09 19.93 -3.71
CA LEU A 272 -9.70 18.58 -3.32
C LEU A 272 -10.76 17.53 -3.71
N VAL A 273 -12.03 17.92 -3.78
CA VAL A 273 -13.16 17.00 -3.97
C VAL A 273 -13.99 17.34 -5.21
N GLY A 274 -14.24 18.63 -5.44
CA GLY A 274 -15.07 19.16 -6.51
C GLY A 274 -14.27 19.52 -7.77
N SER A 275 -15.02 19.75 -8.86
CA SER A 275 -14.45 20.16 -10.16
C SER A 275 -15.10 21.44 -10.65
N ILE A 276 -14.29 22.35 -11.19
CA ILE A 276 -14.78 23.60 -11.79
C ILE A 276 -15.60 23.36 -13.07
N SER A 277 -15.44 22.19 -13.70
CA SER A 277 -16.26 21.83 -14.87
C SER A 277 -17.74 21.61 -14.53
N ASP A 278 -18.07 21.35 -13.25
CA ASP A 278 -19.44 21.13 -12.80
C ASP A 278 -20.04 22.45 -12.27
N SER A 279 -20.90 23.07 -13.07
CA SER A 279 -21.55 24.32 -12.69
C SER A 279 -22.51 24.17 -11.50
N GLU A 280 -23.08 22.99 -11.27
CA GLU A 280 -24.00 22.76 -10.14
C GLU A 280 -23.21 22.68 -8.83
N ASP A 281 -22.08 21.98 -8.85
CA ASP A 281 -21.19 21.83 -7.69
C ASP A 281 -20.52 23.16 -7.31
N VAL A 282 -20.05 23.93 -8.31
CA VAL A 282 -19.52 25.28 -8.09
C VAL A 282 -20.56 26.22 -7.48
N ASN A 283 -21.82 26.15 -7.93
CA ASN A 283 -22.89 26.97 -7.35
C ASN A 283 -23.26 26.53 -5.93
N ALA A 284 -23.16 25.23 -5.62
CA ALA A 284 -23.38 24.71 -4.27
C ALA A 284 -22.29 25.19 -3.30
N PHE A 285 -21.02 25.16 -3.72
CA PHE A 285 -19.90 25.73 -2.96
C PHE A 285 -20.07 27.23 -2.72
N ILE A 286 -20.42 28.01 -3.75
CA ILE A 286 -20.62 29.46 -3.60
C ILE A 286 -21.78 29.74 -2.65
N SER A 287 -22.81 28.90 -2.65
CA SER A 287 -23.93 29.01 -1.70
C SER A 287 -23.49 28.71 -0.26
N SER A 288 -22.58 27.76 -0.03
CA SER A 288 -22.08 27.44 1.31
C SER A 288 -21.22 28.56 1.92
N LEU A 289 -20.55 29.38 1.09
CA LEU A 289 -19.80 30.55 1.57
C LEU A 289 -20.69 31.58 2.29
N SER A 290 -21.99 31.64 1.99
CA SER A 290 -22.92 32.50 2.75
C SER A 290 -23.04 32.09 4.22
N GLU A 291 -22.90 30.79 4.53
CA GLU A 291 -22.93 30.26 5.90
C GLU A 291 -21.66 30.63 6.68
N HIS A 292 -20.55 30.86 5.96
CA HIS A 292 -19.28 31.36 6.51
C HIS A 292 -19.24 32.90 6.71
N GLY A 293 -20.40 33.57 6.55
CA GLY A 293 -20.55 34.99 6.79
C GLY A 293 -20.02 35.89 5.66
N PHE A 294 -19.94 35.36 4.43
CA PHE A 294 -19.64 36.16 3.24
C PHE A 294 -20.94 36.68 2.61
N ALA A 295 -21.05 38.00 2.42
CA ALA A 295 -22.23 38.62 1.83
C ALA A 295 -22.22 38.49 0.29
N LEU A 296 -22.59 37.32 -0.23
CA LEU A 296 -22.61 37.01 -1.67
C LEU A 296 -23.95 37.38 -2.34
N ASN A 297 -24.51 38.54 -1.97
CA ASN A 297 -25.82 38.99 -2.48
C ASN A 297 -25.75 39.59 -3.89
N GLU A 298 -24.56 39.97 -4.35
CA GLU A 298 -24.32 40.64 -5.64
C GLU A 298 -23.59 39.71 -6.62
N SER A 299 -23.97 39.75 -7.90
CA SER A 299 -23.33 38.95 -8.96
C SER A 299 -21.81 39.18 -9.00
N ASN A 300 -21.36 40.41 -8.80
CA ASN A 300 -19.93 40.76 -8.86
C ASN A 300 -19.11 40.11 -7.72
N ALA A 301 -19.71 39.92 -6.55
CA ALA A 301 -19.06 39.22 -5.42
C ALA A 301 -18.91 37.71 -5.71
N VAL A 302 -19.94 37.12 -6.33
CA VAL A 302 -19.92 35.73 -6.80
C VAL A 302 -18.89 35.55 -7.92
N ASP A 303 -18.85 36.49 -8.87
CA ASP A 303 -17.90 36.48 -9.99
C ASP A 303 -16.46 36.68 -9.49
N TYR A 304 -16.25 37.47 -8.44
CA TYR A 304 -14.96 37.56 -7.75
C TYR A 304 -14.50 36.22 -7.16
N VAL A 305 -15.35 35.54 -6.38
CA VAL A 305 -15.04 34.21 -5.85
C VAL A 305 -14.78 33.20 -6.97
N LYS A 306 -15.60 33.21 -8.04
CA LYS A 306 -15.38 32.37 -9.22
C LYS A 306 -14.03 32.65 -9.86
N SER A 307 -13.67 33.92 -10.08
CA SER A 307 -12.36 34.29 -10.65
C SER A 307 -11.19 33.81 -9.79
N ARG A 308 -11.32 33.87 -8.45
CA ARG A 308 -10.31 33.34 -7.51
C ARG A 308 -10.23 31.82 -7.61
N LEU A 309 -11.36 31.14 -7.68
CA LEU A 309 -11.43 29.69 -7.85
C LEU A 309 -10.74 29.23 -9.15
N TYR A 310 -11.03 29.90 -10.27
CA TYR A 310 -10.37 29.64 -11.55
C TYR A 310 -8.85 29.89 -11.47
N ALA A 311 -8.42 31.01 -10.88
CA ALA A 311 -7.00 31.31 -10.72
C ALA A 311 -6.27 30.28 -9.83
N LEU A 312 -6.92 29.80 -8.77
CA LEU A 312 -6.36 28.78 -7.88
C LEU A 312 -6.30 27.39 -8.53
N ASP A 313 -7.24 27.04 -9.38
CA ASP A 313 -7.18 25.79 -10.15
C ASP A 313 -6.12 25.81 -11.25
N GLU A 314 -6.00 26.93 -11.98
CA GLU A 314 -4.88 27.11 -12.92
C GLU A 314 -3.54 27.03 -12.19
N MET A 315 -3.43 27.67 -11.02
CA MET A 315 -2.23 27.61 -10.20
C MET A 315 -1.98 26.18 -9.68
N SER A 316 -3.01 25.45 -9.21
CA SER A 316 -2.87 24.07 -8.73
C SER A 316 -2.47 23.10 -9.85
N LYS A 317 -3.00 23.28 -11.06
CA LYS A 317 -2.60 22.54 -12.26
C LYS A 317 -1.15 22.85 -12.62
N ALA A 318 -0.78 24.13 -12.66
CA ALA A 318 0.59 24.55 -12.92
C ALA A 318 1.57 24.03 -11.85
N GLU A 319 1.17 23.98 -10.58
CA GLU A 319 1.95 23.39 -9.49
C GLU A 319 2.16 21.88 -9.70
N LYS A 320 1.10 21.13 -10.01
CA LYS A 320 1.16 19.68 -10.30
C LYS A 320 2.02 19.37 -11.53
N ASP A 321 1.88 20.16 -12.59
CA ASP A 321 2.69 20.01 -13.80
C ASP A 321 4.17 20.36 -13.51
N ALA A 322 4.42 21.41 -12.73
CA ALA A 322 5.75 21.84 -12.34
C ALA A 322 6.48 20.85 -11.40
N MET A 323 5.75 20.01 -10.67
CA MET A 323 6.36 18.92 -9.89
C MET A 323 7.04 17.87 -10.77
N HIS A 324 6.54 17.68 -12.00
CA HIS A 324 7.01 16.65 -12.93
C HIS A 324 7.82 17.20 -14.10
N SER A 325 7.82 18.52 -14.32
CA SER A 325 8.61 19.16 -15.37
C SER A 325 10.02 19.58 -14.91
N MET A 326 10.97 19.62 -15.85
CA MET A 326 12.30 20.19 -15.61
C MET A 326 12.20 21.71 -15.40
N PRO A 327 13.16 22.34 -14.66
CA PRO A 327 13.17 23.78 -14.48
C PRO A 327 13.36 24.49 -15.82
N ASN A 328 12.44 25.39 -16.15
CA ASN A 328 12.42 26.08 -17.45
C ASN A 328 13.19 27.41 -17.43
N SER A 329 13.65 27.86 -16.25
CA SER A 329 14.41 29.11 -16.06
C SER A 329 15.55 28.96 -15.04
N TRP A 330 16.63 29.73 -15.21
CA TRP A 330 17.68 29.85 -14.20
C TRP A 330 17.14 30.31 -12.85
N ARG A 331 16.18 31.25 -12.85
CA ARG A 331 15.53 31.74 -11.62
C ARG A 331 14.81 30.60 -10.88
N GLU A 332 14.15 29.74 -11.63
CA GLU A 332 13.43 28.58 -11.11
C GLU A 332 14.39 27.52 -10.57
N ARG A 333 15.46 27.23 -11.32
CA ARG A 333 16.52 26.31 -10.88
C ARG A 333 17.18 26.78 -9.58
N GLU A 334 17.41 28.07 -9.43
CA GLU A 334 17.96 28.67 -8.21
C GLU A 334 16.98 28.58 -7.04
N ALA A 335 15.70 28.89 -7.27
CA ALA A 335 14.67 28.79 -6.25
C ALA A 335 14.47 27.34 -5.76
N LEU A 336 14.55 26.35 -6.67
CA LEU A 336 14.51 24.93 -6.32
C LEU A 336 15.73 24.49 -5.52
N ARG A 337 16.94 25.00 -5.83
CA ARG A 337 18.12 24.72 -5.00
C ARG A 337 17.94 25.19 -3.56
N LYS A 338 17.45 26.42 -3.39
CA LYS A 338 17.13 26.99 -2.07
C LYS A 338 16.04 26.19 -1.35
N PHE A 339 15.03 25.72 -2.08
CA PHE A 339 14.01 24.83 -1.52
C PHE A 339 14.62 23.53 -1.00
N GLU A 340 15.47 22.85 -1.79
CA GLU A 340 16.10 21.61 -1.34
C GLU A 340 17.07 21.82 -0.16
N GLU A 341 17.68 23.00 -0.01
CA GLU A 341 18.47 23.36 1.17
C GLU A 341 17.59 23.59 2.42
N ALA A 342 16.42 24.21 2.25
CA ALA A 342 15.46 24.48 3.31
C ALA A 342 14.57 23.28 3.67
N ARG A 343 14.51 22.26 2.81
CA ARG A 343 13.57 21.13 2.90
C ARG A 343 13.67 20.33 4.19
N SER A 344 14.89 20.07 4.68
CA SER A 344 15.11 19.34 5.93
C SER A 344 14.58 20.12 7.15
N ILE A 345 14.78 21.44 7.16
CA ILE A 345 14.30 22.35 8.20
C ILE A 345 12.77 22.41 8.19
N LEU A 346 12.16 22.52 7.00
CA LEU A 346 10.71 22.52 6.84
C LEU A 346 10.08 21.21 7.32
N ARG A 347 10.66 20.07 6.93
CA ARG A 347 10.20 18.74 7.36
C ARG A 347 10.28 18.56 8.88
N ALA A 348 11.34 19.08 9.52
CA ALA A 348 11.50 18.99 10.97
C ALA A 348 10.50 19.86 11.74
N ALA A 349 10.13 21.03 11.20
CA ALA A 349 9.16 21.94 11.81
C ALA A 349 7.70 21.51 11.62
N LEU A 350 7.43 20.66 10.62
CA LEU A 350 6.07 20.30 10.19
C LEU A 350 5.22 19.63 11.29
N PRO A 351 5.71 18.65 12.06
CA PRO A 351 4.92 18.01 13.12
C PRO A 351 4.59 18.98 14.26
N GLU A 352 5.51 19.89 14.59
CA GLU A 352 5.30 20.92 15.63
C GLU A 352 4.19 21.87 15.19
N ILE A 353 4.25 22.40 13.97
CA ILE A 353 3.22 23.30 13.40
C ILE A 353 1.85 22.63 13.36
N ILE A 354 1.76 21.35 12.94
CA ILE A 354 0.49 20.62 12.91
C ILE A 354 -0.07 20.43 14.32
N SER A 355 0.80 20.11 15.30
CA SER A 355 0.38 19.91 16.69
C SER A 355 -0.07 21.19 17.39
N GLU A 356 0.57 22.33 17.11
CA GLU A 356 0.22 23.64 17.68
C GLU A 356 -1.18 24.11 17.25
N HIS A 357 -1.62 23.72 16.05
CA HIS A 357 -2.88 24.15 15.47
C HIS A 357 -4.05 23.16 15.63
N ASN A 358 -3.90 22.10 16.45
CA ASN A 358 -4.98 21.28 17.03
C ASN A 358 -6.19 20.96 16.12
N GLY A 359 -5.92 20.52 14.88
CA GLY A 359 -6.96 20.09 13.92
C GLY A 359 -7.49 21.19 13.00
N GLU A 360 -7.07 22.44 13.15
CA GLU A 360 -7.36 23.51 12.19
C GLU A 360 -6.34 23.49 11.05
N MET A 361 -6.55 22.59 10.09
CA MET A 361 -5.63 22.34 8.96
C MET A 361 -5.27 23.60 8.15
N VAL A 362 -6.23 24.51 7.99
CA VAL A 362 -6.02 25.78 7.26
C VAL A 362 -4.98 26.65 7.96
N LYS A 363 -5.07 26.81 9.28
CA LYS A 363 -4.10 27.62 10.03
C LYS A 363 -2.73 26.95 10.09
N ALA A 364 -2.68 25.63 10.23
CA ALA A 364 -1.44 24.86 10.15
C ALA A 364 -0.74 25.04 8.79
N ARG A 365 -1.50 25.02 7.69
CA ARG A 365 -0.96 25.24 6.34
C ARG A 365 -0.45 26.67 6.16
N MET A 366 -1.18 27.67 6.64
CA MET A 366 -0.73 29.07 6.60
C MET A 366 0.56 29.29 7.40
N ALA A 367 0.65 28.74 8.61
CA ALA A 367 1.85 28.80 9.44
C ALA A 367 3.04 28.11 8.77
N PHE A 368 2.81 27.01 8.04
CA PHE A 368 3.85 26.33 7.28
C PHE A 368 4.33 27.15 6.07
N GLU A 369 3.43 27.80 5.34
CA GLU A 369 3.79 28.75 4.29
C GLU A 369 4.58 29.95 4.83
N ASP A 370 4.19 30.50 5.98
CA ASP A 370 4.92 31.58 6.64
C ASP A 370 6.33 31.15 7.04
N LYS A 371 6.49 29.92 7.53
CA LYS A 371 7.80 29.33 7.80
C LYS A 371 8.64 29.23 6.52
N ALA A 372 8.04 28.85 5.40
CA ALA A 372 8.73 28.82 4.11
C ALA A 372 9.13 30.22 3.60
N ARG A 373 8.27 31.22 3.77
CA ARG A 373 8.59 32.63 3.46
C ARG A 373 9.76 33.15 4.30
N ASN A 374 9.80 32.79 5.59
CA ASN A 374 10.91 33.13 6.50
C ASN A 374 12.25 32.50 6.09
N LEU A 375 12.22 31.37 5.37
CA LEU A 375 13.40 30.73 4.77
C LEU A 375 13.75 31.30 3.38
N ASN A 376 13.16 32.43 3.00
CA ASN A 376 13.34 33.11 1.71
C ASN A 376 12.95 32.27 0.49
N LEU A 377 11.95 31.39 0.64
CA LEU A 377 11.39 30.62 -0.47
C LEU A 377 10.36 31.46 -1.22
N ASP A 378 10.45 31.45 -2.55
CA ASP A 378 9.54 32.20 -3.40
C ASP A 378 8.32 31.36 -3.78
N LEU A 379 7.26 31.47 -2.98
CA LEU A 379 6.00 30.73 -3.18
C LEU A 379 5.20 31.20 -4.41
N ARG A 380 5.64 32.25 -5.12
CA ARG A 380 5.03 32.66 -6.39
C ARG A 380 5.43 31.73 -7.54
N LEU A 381 6.47 30.93 -7.36
CA LEU A 381 6.89 29.93 -8.34
C LEU A 381 6.13 28.62 -8.10
N PRO A 382 5.34 28.13 -9.08
CA PRO A 382 4.55 26.91 -8.93
C PRO A 382 5.39 25.68 -8.57
N SER A 383 6.63 25.61 -9.06
CA SER A 383 7.55 24.50 -8.75
C SER A 383 8.00 24.46 -7.30
N VAL A 384 8.04 25.60 -6.61
CA VAL A 384 8.37 25.69 -5.18
C VAL A 384 7.11 25.55 -4.32
N SER A 385 6.04 26.25 -4.68
CA SER A 385 4.72 26.19 -4.01
C SER A 385 4.16 24.76 -3.99
N GLY A 386 4.13 24.09 -5.16
CA GLY A 386 3.62 22.73 -5.29
C GLY A 386 4.42 21.71 -4.47
N ARG A 387 5.76 21.81 -4.43
CA ARG A 387 6.60 20.95 -3.59
C ARG A 387 6.41 21.21 -2.10
N LEU A 388 6.20 22.46 -1.70
CA LEU A 388 5.90 22.80 -0.31
C LEU A 388 4.56 22.16 0.11
N HIS A 389 3.51 22.33 -0.70
CA HIS A 389 2.20 21.74 -0.42
C HIS A 389 2.26 20.21 -0.41
N ALA A 390 2.98 19.60 -1.34
CA ALA A 390 3.19 18.16 -1.36
C ALA A 390 3.86 17.63 -0.07
N LEU A 391 4.81 18.38 0.52
CA LEU A 391 5.41 18.00 1.81
C LEU A 391 4.40 18.04 2.95
N PHE A 392 3.55 19.08 2.98
CA PHE A 392 2.50 19.23 3.99
C PHE A 392 1.46 18.11 3.89
N ASP A 393 0.96 17.84 2.69
CA ASP A 393 -0.07 16.83 2.44
C ASP A 393 0.45 15.42 2.70
N LEU A 394 1.70 15.14 2.34
CA LEU A 394 2.35 13.85 2.64
C LEU A 394 2.47 13.63 4.15
N GLN A 395 2.78 14.67 4.93
CA GLN A 395 2.83 14.55 6.38
C GLN A 395 1.46 14.30 6.99
N ILE A 396 0.41 14.97 6.53
CA ILE A 396 -0.96 14.69 6.99
C ILE A 396 -1.35 13.25 6.68
N SER A 397 -1.10 12.78 5.45
CA SER A 397 -1.38 11.39 5.09
C SER A 397 -0.59 10.39 5.95
N LEU A 398 0.67 10.71 6.30
CA LEU A 398 1.46 9.89 7.21
C LEU A 398 0.89 9.91 8.63
N ASP A 399 0.47 11.07 9.14
CA ASP A 399 -0.11 11.19 10.47
C ASP A 399 -1.46 10.45 10.56
N GLU A 400 -2.26 10.46 9.50
CA GLU A 400 -3.48 9.66 9.37
C GLU A 400 -3.19 8.15 9.35
N GLU A 401 -2.18 7.70 8.59
CA GLU A 401 -1.75 6.31 8.58
C GLU A 401 -1.16 5.88 9.94
N ILE A 402 -0.40 6.76 10.59
CA ILE A 402 0.16 6.53 11.92
C ILE A 402 -0.98 6.43 12.94
N ALA A 403 -1.96 7.32 12.90
CA ALA A 403 -3.14 7.28 13.77
C ALA A 403 -3.97 6.00 13.54
N ALA A 404 -4.08 5.52 12.30
CA ALA A 404 -4.71 4.24 11.99
C ALA A 404 -3.89 3.03 12.52
N SER A 405 -2.57 3.18 12.65
CA SER A 405 -1.65 2.17 13.18
C SER A 405 -1.44 2.21 14.70
N ASP A 406 -1.90 3.26 15.40
CA ASP A 406 -1.74 3.39 16.85
C ASP A 406 -2.51 2.29 17.58
N PRO A 407 -1.87 1.48 18.45
CA PRO A 407 -2.54 0.45 19.23
C PRO A 407 -3.72 0.95 20.07
N ARG A 408 -3.70 2.20 20.56
CA ARG A 408 -4.80 2.79 21.35
C ARG A 408 -6.01 3.09 20.47
N THR A 409 -5.79 3.73 19.33
CA THR A 409 -6.84 4.03 18.36
C THR A 409 -7.42 2.75 17.76
N ALA A 410 -6.57 1.77 17.40
CA ALA A 410 -6.99 0.47 16.93
C ALA A 410 -7.85 -0.29 17.97
N ARG A 411 -7.48 -0.23 19.26
CA ARG A 411 -8.30 -0.76 20.36
C ARG A 411 -9.66 -0.11 20.44
N ARG A 412 -9.70 1.22 20.47
CA ARG A 412 -10.95 2.00 20.51
C ARG A 412 -11.85 1.67 19.32
N THR A 413 -11.29 1.58 18.11
CA THR A 413 -12.04 1.18 16.91
C THR A 413 -12.62 -0.23 17.02
N ARG A 414 -11.87 -1.22 17.55
CA ARG A 414 -12.38 -2.58 17.78
C ARG A 414 -13.52 -2.61 18.80
N VAL A 415 -13.36 -1.89 19.91
CA VAL A 415 -14.39 -1.78 20.95
C VAL A 415 -15.66 -1.11 20.40
N ILE A 416 -15.52 -0.03 19.65
CA ILE A 416 -16.66 0.65 19.00
C ILE A 416 -17.37 -0.28 18.02
N ARG A 417 -16.62 -1.02 17.18
CA ARG A 417 -17.21 -2.00 16.26
C ARG A 417 -18.01 -3.06 17.01
N LEU A 418 -17.51 -3.57 18.14
CA LEU A 418 -18.22 -4.56 18.95
C LEU A 418 -19.51 -3.98 19.56
N ILE A 419 -19.45 -2.75 20.06
CA ILE A 419 -20.59 -2.08 20.68
C ILE A 419 -21.67 -1.76 19.63
N GLN A 420 -21.28 -1.15 18.51
CA GLN A 420 -22.18 -0.72 17.43
C GLN A 420 -22.61 -1.86 16.49
N HIS A 421 -22.07 -3.07 16.65
CA HIS A 421 -22.42 -4.22 15.82
C HIS A 421 -23.93 -4.51 15.85
N GLY A 422 -24.62 -4.44 14.71
CA GLY A 422 -26.07 -4.68 14.67
C GLY A 422 -26.89 -3.64 15.45
N ALA A 423 -26.36 -2.45 15.72
CA ALA A 423 -27.12 -1.32 16.32
C ALA A 423 -28.36 -0.92 15.52
N ILE A 424 -28.43 -1.33 14.25
CA ILE A 424 -29.60 -1.17 13.36
C ILE A 424 -30.82 -1.95 13.89
N HIS A 425 -30.60 -3.03 14.65
CA HIS A 425 -31.67 -3.86 15.23
C HIS A 425 -32.07 -3.45 16.65
N LEU A 426 -31.44 -2.40 17.20
CA LEU A 426 -31.69 -1.93 18.57
C LEU A 426 -32.75 -0.85 18.59
N GLY A 427 -33.42 -0.69 19.74
CA GLY A 427 -34.36 0.39 19.96
C GLY A 427 -33.69 1.76 19.88
N ALA A 428 -34.46 2.81 19.54
CA ALA A 428 -33.94 4.17 19.40
C ALA A 428 -33.24 4.70 20.67
N ASN A 429 -33.68 4.27 21.86
CA ASN A 429 -33.06 4.65 23.13
C ASN A 429 -31.72 3.93 23.34
N GLU A 430 -31.63 2.66 22.97
CA GLU A 430 -30.41 1.85 23.11
C GLU A 430 -29.34 2.29 22.12
N ARG A 431 -29.75 2.64 20.89
CA ARG A 431 -28.82 3.23 19.92
C ARG A 431 -28.24 4.55 20.42
N ARG A 432 -29.08 5.42 21.02
CA ARG A 432 -28.61 6.67 21.64
C ARG A 432 -27.66 6.44 22.82
N THR A 433 -27.84 5.40 23.62
CA THR A 433 -26.91 5.10 24.72
C THR A 433 -25.57 4.59 24.18
N LEU A 434 -25.56 3.80 23.11
CA LEU A 434 -24.34 3.37 22.43
C LEU A 434 -23.61 4.54 21.74
N ASP A 435 -24.32 5.41 21.04
CA ASP A 435 -23.73 6.60 20.40
C ASP A 435 -23.09 7.54 21.44
N ARG A 436 -23.70 7.67 22.62
CA ARG A 436 -23.12 8.44 23.74
C ARG A 436 -21.88 7.77 24.33
N LEU A 437 -21.86 6.44 24.38
CA LEU A 437 -20.72 5.67 24.86
C LEU A 437 -19.54 5.71 23.87
N GLU A 438 -19.82 5.66 22.56
CA GLU A 438 -18.82 5.81 21.49
C GLU A 438 -18.11 7.17 21.56
N ARG A 439 -18.87 8.26 21.75
CA ARG A 439 -18.32 9.61 21.92
C ARG A 439 -17.44 9.75 23.16
N ASN A 440 -17.55 8.85 24.13
CA ASN A 440 -16.76 8.83 25.35
C ASN A 440 -16.09 7.47 25.56
N ILE A 441 -15.52 6.91 24.50
CA ILE A 441 -14.86 5.60 24.56
C ILE A 441 -13.62 5.62 25.45
N GLU A 442 -12.93 6.76 25.53
CA GLU A 442 -11.78 6.96 26.42
C GLU A 442 -12.15 6.86 27.90
N GLY A 443 -13.27 7.47 28.31
CA GLY A 443 -13.76 7.34 29.68
C GLY A 443 -14.24 5.93 30.02
N PHE A 444 -14.75 5.19 29.03
CA PHE A 444 -15.08 3.76 29.19
C PHE A 444 -13.81 2.90 29.37
N GLU A 445 -12.79 3.15 28.56
CA GLU A 445 -11.50 2.46 28.64
C GLU A 445 -10.82 2.65 30.01
N GLN A 446 -10.73 3.91 30.48
CA GLN A 446 -10.18 4.24 31.80
C GLN A 446 -10.95 3.60 32.96
N LEU A 447 -12.28 3.50 32.85
CA LEU A 447 -13.12 2.83 33.84
C LEU A 447 -12.80 1.35 33.91
N VAL A 448 -12.64 0.69 32.76
CA VAL A 448 -12.33 -0.73 32.68
C VAL A 448 -10.91 -1.00 33.22
N GLU A 449 -9.94 -0.17 32.83
CA GLU A 449 -8.56 -0.22 33.34
C GLU A 449 -8.53 -0.11 34.87
N ALA A 450 -9.18 0.90 35.46
CA ALA A 450 -9.19 1.10 36.92
C ALA A 450 -9.86 -0.06 37.68
N ILE A 451 -10.88 -0.70 37.09
CA ILE A 451 -11.55 -1.86 37.69
C ILE A 451 -10.64 -3.10 37.64
N LEU A 452 -9.94 -3.31 36.53
CA LEU A 452 -9.06 -4.45 36.31
C LEU A 452 -7.75 -4.34 37.11
N GLU A 453 -7.18 -3.14 37.21
CA GLU A 453 -6.01 -2.85 38.02
C GLU A 453 -6.29 -3.13 39.50
N LYS A 454 -7.47 -2.71 40.00
CA LYS A 454 -7.89 -2.97 41.38
C LYS A 454 -8.19 -4.44 41.67
N SER A 455 -8.45 -5.25 40.65
CA SER A 455 -8.83 -6.65 40.79
C SER A 455 -7.74 -7.63 40.34
N GLU A 456 -6.49 -7.16 40.22
CA GLU A 456 -5.32 -7.95 39.84
C GLU A 456 -5.54 -8.76 38.54
N GLY A 457 -6.29 -8.21 37.58
CA GLY A 457 -6.53 -8.85 36.29
C GLY A 457 -7.61 -9.94 36.26
N VAL A 458 -8.42 -10.10 37.31
CA VAL A 458 -9.53 -11.08 37.30
C VAL A 458 -10.79 -10.44 36.71
N TYR A 459 -11.30 -10.94 35.59
CA TYR A 459 -12.55 -10.47 34.97
C TYR A 459 -13.71 -11.48 35.07
N GLY A 460 -14.25 -11.65 36.27
CA GLY A 460 -15.42 -12.51 36.54
C GLY A 460 -16.73 -11.73 36.68
N ASP A 461 -17.81 -12.43 37.04
CA ASP A 461 -19.16 -11.87 37.18
C ASP A 461 -19.24 -10.66 38.13
N ALA A 462 -18.38 -10.61 39.15
CA ALA A 462 -18.30 -9.49 40.08
C ALA A 462 -17.79 -8.21 39.40
N GLN A 463 -16.73 -8.31 38.60
CA GLN A 463 -16.12 -7.20 37.85
C GLN A 463 -17.02 -6.76 36.70
N GLN A 464 -17.64 -7.71 36.00
CA GLN A 464 -18.66 -7.41 34.98
C GLN A 464 -19.82 -6.61 35.59
N THR A 465 -20.28 -7.01 36.78
CA THR A 465 -21.34 -6.28 37.50
C THR A 465 -20.89 -4.90 37.96
N LEU A 466 -19.61 -4.71 38.32
CA LEU A 466 -19.06 -3.40 38.65
C LEU A 466 -19.03 -2.48 37.44
N VAL A 467 -18.56 -2.94 36.27
CA VAL A 467 -18.57 -2.16 35.03
C VAL A 467 -19.98 -1.66 34.71
N ILE A 468 -20.97 -2.55 34.75
CA ILE A 468 -22.38 -2.22 34.51
C ILE A 468 -22.90 -1.21 35.55
N ARG A 469 -22.66 -1.44 36.84
CA ARG A 469 -23.12 -0.54 37.92
C ARG A 469 -22.50 0.86 37.81
N PHE A 470 -21.23 0.96 37.43
CA PHE A 470 -20.58 2.26 37.25
C PHE A 470 -21.14 3.02 36.04
N LEU A 471 -21.43 2.32 34.95
CA LEU A 471 -22.09 2.91 33.77
C LEU A 471 -23.52 3.36 34.07
N GLU A 472 -24.30 2.56 34.82
CA GLU A 472 -25.63 2.97 35.31
C GLU A 472 -25.54 4.22 36.20
N LYS A 473 -24.57 4.27 37.12
CA LYS A 473 -24.34 5.44 37.99
C LYS A 473 -23.96 6.70 37.19
N LYS A 474 -23.34 6.54 36.02
CA LYS A 474 -23.02 7.62 35.09
C LYS A 474 -24.19 8.00 34.16
N GLY A 475 -25.34 7.33 34.30
CA GLY A 475 -26.55 7.62 33.52
C GLY A 475 -26.62 6.91 32.18
N TYR A 476 -25.87 5.82 31.99
CA TYR A 476 -26.03 4.94 30.83
C TYR A 476 -26.96 3.78 31.18
N GLU A 477 -28.05 3.61 30.42
CA GLU A 477 -28.99 2.48 30.57
C GLU A 477 -28.43 1.24 29.87
N VAL A 478 -27.45 0.60 30.50
CA VAL A 478 -26.65 -0.50 29.90
C VAL A 478 -27.09 -1.89 30.35
N ASN A 479 -27.92 -1.96 31.38
CA ASN A 479 -28.37 -3.19 32.01
C ASN A 479 -29.67 -3.73 31.37
N ASN A 480 -29.65 -3.85 30.05
CA ASN A 480 -30.69 -4.54 29.28
C ASN A 480 -30.13 -5.83 28.68
N ALA A 481 -31.01 -6.75 28.29
CA ALA A 481 -30.65 -8.03 27.67
C ALA A 481 -29.81 -7.84 26.39
N ASP A 482 -30.00 -6.75 25.66
CA ASP A 482 -29.32 -6.47 24.39
C ASP A 482 -27.97 -5.74 24.57
N LEU A 483 -27.88 -4.81 25.54
CA LEU A 483 -26.70 -3.97 25.76
C LEU A 483 -25.70 -4.56 26.73
N ARG A 484 -26.17 -5.27 27.77
CA ARG A 484 -25.31 -5.83 28.83
C ARG A 484 -24.28 -6.82 28.28
N PRO A 485 -24.63 -7.79 27.40
CA PRO A 485 -23.64 -8.72 26.84
C PRO A 485 -22.58 -8.01 25.99
N ARG A 486 -22.96 -6.96 25.24
CA ARG A 486 -22.05 -6.20 24.37
C ARG A 486 -21.04 -5.40 25.17
N ILE A 487 -21.49 -4.74 26.22
CA ILE A 487 -20.64 -3.89 27.06
C ILE A 487 -19.68 -4.72 27.91
N VAL A 488 -20.14 -5.89 28.38
CA VAL A 488 -19.29 -6.86 29.07
C VAL A 488 -18.24 -7.44 28.12
N ALA A 489 -18.60 -7.82 26.90
CA ALA A 489 -17.63 -8.27 25.90
C ALA A 489 -16.63 -7.16 25.52
N ALA A 490 -17.10 -5.92 25.32
CA ALA A 490 -16.26 -4.75 25.06
C ALA A 490 -15.24 -4.48 26.18
N ALA A 491 -15.66 -4.56 27.44
CA ALA A 491 -14.77 -4.43 28.59
C ALA A 491 -13.77 -5.60 28.69
N GLY A 492 -14.17 -6.82 28.30
CA GLY A 492 -13.26 -7.95 28.16
C GLY A 492 -12.19 -7.71 27.09
N VAL A 493 -12.55 -7.18 25.92
CA VAL A 493 -11.57 -6.82 24.87
C VAL A 493 -10.57 -5.78 25.38
N VAL A 494 -11.03 -4.73 26.05
CA VAL A 494 -10.14 -3.72 26.65
C VAL A 494 -9.19 -4.36 27.67
N GLY A 495 -9.71 -5.19 28.56
CA GLY A 495 -8.89 -5.87 29.57
C GLY A 495 -7.84 -6.81 29.01
N ALA A 496 -8.18 -7.51 27.92
CA ALA A 496 -7.26 -8.46 27.29
C ALA A 496 -6.14 -7.72 26.54
N GLU A 497 -6.46 -6.60 25.91
CA GLU A 497 -5.48 -5.78 25.20
C GLU A 497 -4.58 -4.96 26.11
N LEU A 498 -5.04 -4.62 27.31
CA LEU A 498 -4.20 -4.02 28.37
C LEU A 498 -3.35 -5.08 29.11
N GLY A 499 -3.48 -6.37 28.75
CA GLY A 499 -2.70 -7.46 29.34
C GLY A 499 -3.17 -7.90 30.73
N HIS A 500 -4.35 -7.46 31.16
CA HIS A 500 -4.90 -7.81 32.46
C HIS A 500 -5.60 -9.17 32.46
N ILE A 501 -6.25 -9.56 31.36
CA ILE A 501 -6.98 -10.84 31.26
C ILE A 501 -6.52 -11.64 30.03
N ALA A 502 -6.71 -12.96 30.05
CA ALA A 502 -6.45 -13.77 28.87
C ALA A 502 -7.62 -13.67 27.85
N PRO A 503 -7.36 -13.72 26.53
CA PRO A 503 -8.38 -13.82 25.48
C PRO A 503 -9.46 -14.87 25.68
N SER A 504 -9.13 -15.95 26.38
CA SER A 504 -10.05 -17.04 26.72
C SER A 504 -11.08 -16.68 27.78
N GLU A 505 -10.84 -15.60 28.53
CA GLU A 505 -11.67 -15.14 29.65
C GLU A 505 -12.67 -14.06 29.22
N ILE A 506 -12.69 -13.69 27.94
CA ILE A 506 -13.66 -12.75 27.39
C ILE A 506 -15.03 -13.41 27.36
N PRO A 507 -16.05 -12.82 28.02
CA PRO A 507 -17.40 -13.35 27.99
C PRO A 507 -17.94 -13.32 26.57
N ARG A 508 -18.36 -14.49 26.07
CA ARG A 508 -18.97 -14.62 24.74
C ARG A 508 -20.34 -13.95 24.74
N LEU A 509 -20.68 -13.22 23.67
CA LEU A 509 -22.02 -12.67 23.50
C LEU A 509 -23.05 -13.80 23.51
N ALA A 510 -24.18 -13.59 24.20
CA ALA A 510 -25.21 -14.62 24.33
C ALA A 510 -25.80 -15.00 22.94
N PRO A 511 -26.03 -16.30 22.68
CA PRO A 511 -26.56 -16.79 21.40
C PRO A 511 -28.05 -16.39 21.30
N GLY A 512 -28.32 -15.31 20.58
CA GLY A 512 -29.66 -14.71 20.48
C GLY A 512 -29.64 -13.33 19.81
N ILE A 513 -28.50 -12.63 19.89
CA ILE A 513 -28.17 -11.55 18.96
C ILE A 513 -27.67 -12.25 17.70
N LYS A 514 -28.26 -11.97 16.53
CA LYS A 514 -27.80 -12.51 15.24
C LYS A 514 -26.38 -12.03 14.99
N VAL A 515 -25.41 -12.81 15.44
CA VAL A 515 -24.00 -12.74 15.12
C VAL A 515 -23.66 -14.10 14.54
N SER A 516 -22.95 -14.12 13.41
CA SER A 516 -22.48 -15.38 12.86
C SER A 516 -21.38 -15.92 13.80
N ASP A 517 -21.48 -17.18 14.22
CA ASP A 517 -20.49 -17.82 15.10
C ASP A 517 -19.07 -17.70 14.52
N THR A 518 -18.96 -17.56 13.20
CA THR A 518 -17.73 -17.32 12.43
C THR A 518 -17.02 -15.99 12.72
N GLU A 519 -17.73 -14.94 13.14
CA GLU A 519 -17.14 -13.60 13.39
C GLU A 519 -16.80 -13.38 14.87
N VAL A 520 -17.51 -14.07 15.78
CA VAL A 520 -17.08 -14.16 17.19
C VAL A 520 -15.82 -15.01 17.28
N ASP A 521 -15.75 -16.10 16.52
CA ASP A 521 -14.53 -16.88 16.41
C ASP A 521 -13.40 -16.09 15.74
N SER A 522 -13.69 -15.19 14.78
CA SER A 522 -12.67 -14.31 14.19
C SER A 522 -12.09 -13.29 15.19
N ILE A 523 -12.95 -12.72 16.05
CA ILE A 523 -12.54 -11.82 17.13
C ILE A 523 -11.77 -12.59 18.22
N ILE A 524 -12.19 -13.81 18.55
CA ILE A 524 -11.50 -14.69 19.51
C ILE A 524 -10.14 -15.14 18.94
N THR A 525 -10.03 -15.40 17.64
CA THR A 525 -8.73 -15.67 16.99
C THR A 525 -7.83 -14.44 16.96
N ASP A 526 -8.37 -13.24 16.72
CA ASP A 526 -7.61 -11.99 16.79
C ASP A 526 -7.12 -11.67 18.21
N LEU A 527 -7.92 -12.02 19.21
CA LEU A 527 -7.56 -11.89 20.62
C LEU A 527 -6.52 -12.93 21.05
N LYS A 528 -6.67 -14.20 20.65
CA LYS A 528 -5.64 -15.24 20.86
C LYS A 528 -4.31 -14.85 20.21
N ARG A 529 -4.36 -14.22 19.02
CA ARG A 529 -3.21 -13.67 18.29
C ARG A 529 -2.52 -12.53 19.04
N LEU A 530 -3.27 -11.62 19.65
CA LEU A 530 -2.72 -10.53 20.48
C LEU A 530 -2.11 -11.03 21.78
N ALA A 531 -2.70 -12.03 22.45
CA ALA A 531 -2.06 -12.62 23.63
C ALA A 531 -0.83 -13.46 23.30
N GLN A 532 -0.74 -14.04 22.10
CA GLN A 532 0.49 -14.68 21.60
C GLN A 532 1.58 -13.64 21.31
N GLN A 533 1.24 -12.44 20.85
CA GLN A 533 2.20 -11.34 20.67
C GLN A 533 2.82 -10.84 22.00
N PHE A 534 2.07 -10.86 23.11
CA PHE A 534 2.61 -10.51 24.43
C PHE A 534 3.27 -11.69 25.18
N LYS A 535 2.99 -12.95 24.78
CA LYS A 535 3.64 -14.17 25.29
C LYS A 535 5.01 -14.48 24.70
N ALA A 536 5.57 -13.58 23.89
CA ALA A 536 6.87 -13.73 23.22
C ALA A 536 8.10 -13.76 24.17
N SER A 537 7.94 -14.15 25.44
CA SER A 537 9.05 -14.55 26.31
C SER A 537 9.09 -16.03 26.66
N ASP A 538 8.08 -16.87 26.37
CA ASP A 538 8.24 -18.32 26.60
C ASP A 538 7.44 -19.22 25.64
N LYS A 539 8.20 -19.73 24.67
CA LYS A 539 8.05 -20.92 23.79
C LYS A 539 6.89 -21.01 22.79
N ALA A 540 7.34 -21.34 21.58
CA ALA A 540 6.66 -21.49 20.32
C ALA A 540 5.79 -22.74 20.20
N GLU A 541 4.65 -22.60 19.52
CA GLU A 541 4.15 -23.48 18.44
C GLU A 541 2.81 -22.91 17.92
N ASP A 542 2.77 -22.43 16.67
CA ASP A 542 1.68 -22.62 15.67
C ASP A 542 2.02 -21.83 14.38
N ALA A 543 2.66 -22.50 13.42
CA ALA A 543 3.44 -21.87 12.34
C ALA A 543 2.71 -21.59 11.01
N ASP A 544 1.40 -21.83 10.88
CA ASP A 544 0.72 -21.69 9.58
C ASP A 544 -0.31 -20.54 9.47
N GLU A 545 -0.74 -19.91 10.57
CA GLU A 545 -1.60 -18.69 10.55
C GLU A 545 -0.85 -17.40 10.95
N GLU A 546 0.33 -17.53 11.55
CA GLU A 546 1.23 -16.42 11.89
C GLU A 546 1.81 -15.74 10.64
N MET A 547 2.10 -16.49 9.58
CA MET A 547 2.84 -16.00 8.42
C MET A 547 2.05 -15.00 7.57
N GLU A 548 0.73 -15.19 7.39
CA GLU A 548 -0.05 -14.32 6.48
C GLU A 548 -0.36 -12.93 7.07
N LEU A 549 -0.48 -12.81 8.40
CA LEU A 549 -0.89 -11.52 9.02
C LEU A 549 0.27 -10.84 9.77
N ALA A 550 1.31 -11.59 10.19
CA ALA A 550 2.61 -10.98 10.49
C ALA A 550 3.21 -10.36 9.21
N GLU A 551 3.03 -10.96 8.04
CA GLU A 551 3.39 -10.33 6.75
C GLU A 551 2.54 -9.07 6.48
N SER A 552 1.27 -8.98 6.86
CA SER A 552 0.45 -7.78 6.59
C SER A 552 0.81 -6.55 7.43
N VAL A 553 1.08 -6.74 8.73
CA VAL A 553 1.45 -5.67 9.66
C VAL A 553 2.93 -5.34 9.51
N ALA A 554 3.79 -6.35 9.29
CA ALA A 554 5.18 -6.11 8.91
C ALA A 554 5.27 -5.44 7.54
N ASP A 555 4.43 -5.76 6.56
CA ASP A 555 4.42 -5.07 5.26
C ASP A 555 3.90 -3.63 5.36
N ALA A 556 2.99 -3.32 6.29
CA ALA A 556 2.53 -1.95 6.53
C ALA A 556 3.59 -1.13 7.25
N ALA A 557 4.15 -1.66 8.34
CA ALA A 557 5.26 -1.03 9.05
C ALA A 557 6.50 -0.90 8.16
N GLN A 558 6.86 -1.94 7.40
CA GLN A 558 7.97 -1.94 6.45
C GLN A 558 7.68 -1.08 5.22
N ARG A 559 6.41 -0.84 4.84
CA ARG A 559 6.04 0.19 3.86
C ARG A 559 6.31 1.59 4.41
N VAL A 560 5.88 1.91 5.63
CA VAL A 560 6.16 3.21 6.27
C VAL A 560 7.66 3.41 6.49
N THR A 561 8.36 2.40 7.01
CA THR A 561 9.82 2.44 7.21
C THR A 561 10.56 2.53 5.88
N SER A 562 10.18 1.76 4.86
CA SER A 562 10.83 1.83 3.54
C SER A 562 10.48 3.11 2.76
N MET A 563 9.30 3.71 2.95
CA MET A 563 8.98 5.03 2.39
C MET A 563 9.81 6.10 3.07
N ARG A 564 9.97 6.04 4.39
CA ARG A 564 10.83 6.95 5.15
C ARG A 564 12.31 6.79 4.77
N GLU A 565 12.82 5.57 4.68
CA GLU A 565 14.18 5.25 4.22
C GLU A 565 14.40 5.60 2.74
N ARG A 566 13.39 5.51 1.88
CA ARG A 566 13.48 5.96 0.48
C ARG A 566 13.52 7.48 0.39
N ILE A 567 12.74 8.18 1.22
CA ILE A 567 12.80 9.64 1.29
C ILE A 567 14.18 10.08 1.81
N ASP A 568 14.64 9.48 2.91
CA ASP A 568 15.94 9.79 3.51
C ASP A 568 17.10 9.38 2.57
N GLY A 569 16.99 8.25 1.88
CA GLY A 569 17.99 7.78 0.91
C GLY A 569 18.04 8.56 -0.40
N VAL A 570 16.90 9.13 -0.84
CA VAL A 570 16.85 10.11 -1.95
C VAL A 570 17.53 11.40 -1.53
N ASP A 571 17.30 11.87 -0.30
CA ASP A 571 17.94 13.07 0.23
C ASP A 571 19.47 12.87 0.38
N ASP A 572 19.93 11.71 0.83
CA ASP A 572 21.35 11.34 0.87
C ASP A 572 21.99 11.25 -0.53
N LEU A 573 21.28 10.71 -1.52
CA LEU A 573 21.74 10.66 -2.90
C LEU A 573 21.81 12.05 -3.53
N LEU A 574 20.83 12.91 -3.26
CA LEU A 574 20.82 14.30 -3.73
C LEU A 574 21.91 15.14 -3.05
N ALA A 575 22.15 14.93 -1.75
CA ALA A 575 23.26 15.55 -1.04
C ALA A 575 24.62 15.11 -1.60
N ARG A 576 24.78 13.82 -1.96
CA ARG A 576 25.98 13.30 -2.64
C ARG A 576 26.13 13.79 -4.07
N LEU A 577 25.03 14.01 -4.80
CA LEU A 577 25.05 14.60 -6.14
C LEU A 577 25.46 16.08 -6.11
N LYS A 578 25.09 16.84 -5.07
CA LYS A 578 25.57 18.22 -4.87
C LYS A 578 27.10 18.31 -4.72
N LEU A 579 27.73 17.33 -4.05
CA LEU A 579 29.19 17.23 -3.90
C LEU A 579 29.94 16.87 -5.20
N SER A 580 29.23 16.50 -6.28
CA SER A 580 29.82 16.10 -7.56
C SER A 580 29.76 17.19 -8.64
N HIS A 581 29.17 18.35 -8.32
CA HIS A 581 28.95 19.46 -9.26
C HIS A 581 29.54 20.80 -8.77
N ASP A 582 30.27 20.80 -7.66
CA ASP A 582 31.36 21.75 -7.39
C ASP A 582 32.68 21.11 -7.85
#